data_AF-A0A820F3W3-F1
#
_entry.id   AF-A0A820F3W3-F1
#
_cell.length_a   1.000
_cell.length_b   1.000
_cell.length_c   1.000
_cell.angle_alpha   90.00
_cell.angle_beta   90.00
_cell.angle_gamma   90.00
#
_symmetry.space_group_name_H-M   'P 1'
#
loop_
_entity.id
_entity.type
_entity.pdbx_description
1 polymer ?
#
loop_
_entity_poly.entity_id
_entity_poly.type
_entity_poly.pdbx_seq_one_letter_code
_entity_poly.pdbx_strand_id
1 'polypeptide(L)'
;MVPSGDWTSGFFPGNLWFMYELTKNKFWLKKAQEFTANLESEKTNGKTHDMGVKMYCSFGNGYRLTKNANYKTILLESARTLMTRFNPKIGCIKSWDHHNDVWEFPVIIDNMMNLELLFWAFKETKDSTFYKVA
;
A
#
# COMPACT_ATOMS: atom_id res chain seq x y z
N MET A 1 -15.71 -8.23 -8.48
CA MET A 1 -14.62 -7.56 -7.74
C MET A 1 -13.35 -7.72 -8.54
N VAL A 2 -12.46 -6.73 -8.51
CA VAL A 2 -11.12 -6.89 -9.11
C VAL A 2 -10.32 -7.92 -8.31
N PRO A 3 -9.42 -8.71 -8.94
CA PRO A 3 -8.52 -9.61 -8.23
C PRO A 3 -7.65 -8.85 -7.21
N SER A 4 -7.23 -9.51 -6.11
CA SER A 4 -6.35 -8.87 -5.10
C SER A 4 -5.04 -8.38 -5.72
N GLY A 5 -4.51 -9.13 -6.69
CA GLY A 5 -3.28 -8.82 -7.39
C GLY A 5 -3.32 -7.51 -8.20
N ASP A 6 -4.50 -7.07 -8.62
CA ASP A 6 -4.69 -5.86 -9.42
C ASP A 6 -4.27 -4.60 -8.65
N TRP A 7 -3.71 -3.61 -9.34
CA TRP A 7 -3.25 -2.36 -8.72
C TRP A 7 -4.41 -1.55 -8.13
N THR A 8 -5.61 -1.69 -8.67
CA THR A 8 -6.82 -0.99 -8.20
C THR A 8 -7.48 -1.63 -6.98
N SER A 9 -7.00 -2.78 -6.52
CA SER A 9 -7.69 -3.62 -5.54
C SER A 9 -7.87 -2.95 -4.17
N GLY A 10 -7.01 -1.99 -3.82
CA GLY A 10 -7.10 -1.20 -2.60
C GLY A 10 -8.18 -0.12 -2.58
N PHE A 11 -8.67 0.33 -3.74
CA PHE A 11 -9.61 1.47 -3.80
C PHE A 11 -10.98 1.13 -3.24
N PHE A 12 -11.54 -0.04 -3.59
CA PHE A 12 -12.87 -0.43 -3.13
C PHE A 12 -12.96 -0.54 -1.59
N PRO A 13 -12.09 -1.31 -0.90
CA PRO A 13 -12.08 -1.31 0.57
C PRO A 13 -11.76 0.07 1.16
N GLY A 14 -10.92 0.89 0.51
CA GLY A 14 -10.69 2.28 0.93
C GLY A 14 -11.96 3.13 0.95
N ASN A 15 -12.79 3.03 -0.10
CA ASN A 15 -14.09 3.70 -0.15
C ASN A 15 -15.04 3.19 0.95
N LEU A 16 -15.04 1.89 1.25
CA LEU A 16 -15.85 1.35 2.36
C LEU A 16 -15.41 1.91 3.72
N TRP A 17 -14.10 2.10 3.94
CA TRP A 17 -13.60 2.79 5.12
C TRP A 17 -14.07 4.24 5.19
N PHE A 18 -14.07 4.97 4.08
CA PHE A 18 -14.62 6.32 4.03
C PHE A 18 -16.14 6.34 4.29
N MET A 19 -16.90 5.38 3.77
CA MET A 19 -18.34 5.25 4.09
C MET A 19 -18.57 5.04 5.59
N TYR A 20 -17.74 4.22 6.23
CA TYR A 20 -17.79 4.07 7.69
C TYR A 20 -17.42 5.37 8.41
N GLU A 21 -16.37 6.06 7.97
CA GLU A 21 -15.93 7.31 8.56
C GLU A 21 -17.03 8.39 8.52
N LEU A 22 -17.70 8.52 7.37
CA LEU A 22 -18.76 9.51 7.14
C LEU A 22 -20.05 9.20 7.93
N THR A 23 -20.46 7.94 7.98
CA THR A 23 -21.78 7.56 8.51
C THR A 23 -21.75 7.00 9.93
N LYS A 24 -20.59 6.53 10.40
CA LYS A 24 -20.40 5.72 11.60
C LYS A 24 -21.25 4.44 11.67
N ASN A 25 -21.84 4.02 10.55
CA ASN A 25 -22.68 2.83 10.51
C ASN A 25 -21.82 1.56 10.50
N LYS A 26 -22.08 0.66 11.47
CA LYS A 26 -21.37 -0.62 11.63
C LYS A 26 -21.49 -1.56 10.43
N PHE A 27 -22.50 -1.39 9.58
CA PHE A 27 -22.61 -2.09 8.31
C PHE A 27 -21.36 -1.83 7.43
N TRP A 28 -20.98 -0.57 7.26
CA TRP A 28 -19.82 -0.19 6.47
C TRP A 28 -18.51 -0.62 7.13
N LEU A 29 -18.42 -0.56 8.46
CA LEU A 29 -17.27 -1.09 9.19
C LEU A 29 -17.04 -2.58 8.87
N LYS A 30 -18.10 -3.40 8.98
CA LYS A 30 -18.01 -4.85 8.70
C LYS A 30 -17.59 -5.11 7.26
N LYS A 31 -18.16 -4.38 6.31
CA LYS A 31 -17.80 -4.51 4.88
C LYS A 31 -16.39 -4.04 4.59
N ALA A 32 -15.94 -2.95 5.18
CA ALA A 32 -14.56 -2.48 5.01
C ALA A 32 -13.54 -3.51 5.54
N GLN A 33 -13.80 -4.10 6.70
CA GLN A 33 -12.96 -5.16 7.28
C GLN A 33 -12.91 -6.42 6.40
N GLU A 34 -14.07 -6.91 5.94
CA GLU A 34 -14.20 -8.09 5.07
C GLU A 34 -13.40 -7.93 3.78
N PHE A 35 -13.56 -6.80 3.09
CA PHE A 35 -12.91 -6.58 1.80
C PHE A 35 -11.43 -6.20 1.94
N THR A 36 -11.03 -5.57 3.05
CA THR A 36 -9.62 -5.31 3.34
C THR A 36 -8.86 -6.61 3.61
N ALA A 37 -9.47 -7.56 4.33
CA ALA A 37 -8.84 -8.84 4.66
C ALA A 37 -8.44 -9.65 3.41
N ASN A 38 -9.20 -9.55 2.32
CA ASN A 38 -8.90 -10.22 1.04
C ASN A 38 -7.59 -9.76 0.39
N LEU A 39 -7.03 -8.61 0.82
CA LEU A 39 -5.78 -8.08 0.28
C LEU A 39 -4.56 -8.46 1.12
N GLU A 40 -4.72 -9.16 2.24
CA GLU A 40 -3.59 -9.44 3.14
C GLU A 40 -2.45 -10.21 2.43
N SER A 41 -2.77 -11.11 1.51
CA SER A 41 -1.77 -11.86 0.74
C SER A 41 -0.88 -10.96 -0.13
N GLU A 42 -1.32 -9.76 -0.46
CA GLU A 42 -0.57 -8.82 -1.30
C GLU A 42 0.52 -8.08 -0.52
N LYS A 43 0.57 -8.16 0.81
CA LYS A 43 1.58 -7.47 1.63
C LYS A 43 3.02 -7.80 1.25
N THR A 44 3.26 -8.95 0.62
CA THR A 44 4.57 -9.41 0.13
C THR A 44 4.72 -9.36 -1.39
N ASN A 45 3.82 -8.69 -2.11
CA ASN A 45 3.87 -8.55 -3.56
C ASN A 45 4.97 -7.57 -4.03
N GLY A 46 6.22 -8.03 -4.01
CA GLY A 46 7.39 -7.22 -4.41
C GLY A 46 7.56 -6.99 -5.91
N LYS A 47 6.56 -7.33 -6.74
CA LYS A 47 6.65 -7.22 -8.23
C LYS A 47 6.04 -5.93 -8.80
N THR A 48 5.43 -5.10 -7.95
CA THR A 48 4.79 -3.83 -8.33
C THR A 48 5.13 -2.74 -7.34
N HIS A 49 5.20 -1.49 -7.81
CA HIS A 49 5.24 -0.31 -6.95
C HIS A 49 3.89 0.03 -6.29
N ASP A 50 2.78 -0.53 -6.76
CA ASP A 50 1.39 -0.20 -6.36
C ASP A 50 1.03 -0.68 -4.94
N MET A 51 2.03 -1.01 -4.13
CA MET A 51 1.87 -1.41 -2.74
C MET A 51 1.21 -0.31 -1.90
N GLY A 52 1.49 0.96 -2.18
CA GLY A 52 0.84 2.07 -1.49
C GLY A 52 -0.66 2.13 -1.81
N VAL A 53 -1.01 2.10 -3.10
CA VAL A 53 -2.42 2.08 -3.54
C VAL A 53 -3.15 0.86 -2.98
N LYS A 54 -2.57 -0.33 -3.10
CA LYS A 54 -3.22 -1.57 -2.66
C LYS A 54 -3.36 -1.64 -1.14
N MET A 55 -2.26 -1.43 -0.42
CA MET A 55 -2.18 -1.72 1.02
C MET A 55 -2.51 -0.49 1.87
N TYR A 56 -2.05 0.69 1.49
CA TYR A 56 -2.25 1.89 2.30
C TYR A 56 -3.67 2.47 2.14
N CYS A 57 -4.27 2.42 0.94
CA CYS A 57 -5.68 2.82 0.79
C CYS A 57 -6.64 1.88 1.53
N SER A 58 -6.29 0.60 1.71
CA SER A 58 -7.11 -0.39 2.40
C SER A 58 -6.76 -0.50 3.89
N PHE A 59 -5.69 -1.21 4.24
CA PHE A 59 -5.22 -1.40 5.61
C PHE A 59 -4.84 -0.09 6.28
N GLY A 60 -4.30 0.90 5.55
CA GLY A 60 -3.92 2.21 6.10
C GLY A 60 -5.12 2.96 6.64
N ASN A 61 -6.22 3.02 5.88
CA ASN A 61 -7.48 3.58 6.35
C ASN A 61 -8.07 2.76 7.50
N GLY A 62 -8.03 1.43 7.43
CA GLY A 62 -8.44 0.56 8.52
C GLY A 62 -7.68 0.84 9.82
N TYR A 63 -6.35 0.98 9.75
CA TYR A 63 -5.52 1.30 10.91
C TYR A 63 -5.82 2.70 11.45
N ARG A 64 -5.94 3.69 10.57
CA ARG A 64 -6.27 5.08 10.93
C ARG A 64 -7.55 5.16 11.76
N LEU A 65 -8.59 4.44 11.37
CA LEU A 65 -9.92 4.49 11.97
C LEU A 65 -10.12 3.56 13.18
N THR A 66 -9.43 2.41 13.21
CA THR A 66 -9.67 1.37 14.24
C THR A 66 -8.51 1.17 15.20
N LYS A 67 -7.32 1.66 14.86
CA LYS A 67 -6.06 1.41 15.60
C LYS A 67 -5.74 -0.07 15.78
N ASN A 68 -6.25 -0.95 14.92
CA ASN A 68 -5.96 -2.38 14.95
C ASN A 68 -4.46 -2.65 14.74
N ALA A 69 -3.79 -3.17 15.77
CA ALA A 69 -2.35 -3.43 15.74
C ALA A 69 -1.93 -4.40 14.62
N ASN A 70 -2.78 -5.36 14.24
CA ASN A 70 -2.48 -6.27 13.13
C ASN A 70 -2.32 -5.53 11.80
N TYR A 71 -3.16 -4.52 11.55
CA TYR A 71 -3.04 -3.70 10.35
C TYR A 71 -1.74 -2.91 10.31
N LYS A 72 -1.25 -2.42 11.46
CA LYS A 72 0.08 -1.79 11.53
C LYS A 72 1.18 -2.77 11.14
N THR A 73 1.14 -4.01 11.62
CA THR A 73 2.12 -5.05 11.25
C THR A 73 2.11 -5.31 9.75
N ILE A 74 0.93 -5.51 9.16
CA ILE A 74 0.75 -5.76 7.72
C ILE A 74 1.28 -4.59 6.88
N LEU A 75 0.99 -3.35 7.28
CA LEU A 75 1.45 -2.16 6.56
C LEU A 75 2.97 -1.98 6.64
N LEU A 76 3.59 -2.25 7.80
CA LEU A 76 5.05 -2.18 7.91
C LEU A 76 5.75 -3.25 7.07
N GLU A 77 5.17 -4.44 6.96
CA GLU A 77 5.64 -5.48 6.03
C GLU A 77 5.49 -5.02 4.58
N SER A 78 4.32 -4.48 4.21
CA SER A 78 4.06 -3.93 2.88
C SER A 78 5.04 -2.81 2.50
N ALA A 79 5.37 -1.93 3.45
CA ALA A 79 6.35 -0.86 3.25
C ALA A 79 7.75 -1.42 3.01
N ARG A 80 8.17 -2.46 3.76
CA ARG A 80 9.45 -3.14 3.52
C ARG A 80 9.48 -3.83 2.17
N THR A 81 8.38 -4.45 1.76
CA THR A 81 8.25 -5.03 0.42
C THR A 81 8.34 -3.98 -0.68
N LEU A 82 7.76 -2.80 -0.50
CA LEU A 82 7.90 -1.71 -1.48
C LEU A 82 9.36 -1.23 -1.58
N MET A 83 10.07 -1.10 -0.45
CA MET A 83 11.48 -0.68 -0.45
C MET A 83 12.41 -1.64 -1.20
N THR A 84 12.08 -2.93 -1.35
CA THR A 84 12.94 -3.88 -2.08
C THR A 84 13.04 -3.54 -3.57
N ARG A 85 12.14 -2.69 -4.08
CA ARG A 85 12.12 -2.21 -5.46
C ARG A 85 12.95 -0.93 -5.67
N PHE A 86 13.51 -0.34 -4.61
CA PHE A 86 14.38 0.82 -4.69
C PHE A 86 15.77 0.44 -5.21
N ASN A 87 16.27 1.19 -6.19
CA ASN A 87 17.65 1.07 -6.66
C ASN A 87 18.48 2.28 -6.19
N PRO A 88 19.51 2.09 -5.34
CA PRO A 88 20.27 3.21 -4.78
C PRO A 88 21.13 3.96 -5.80
N LYS A 89 21.49 3.37 -6.94
CA LYS A 89 22.23 4.05 -8.01
C LYS A 89 21.31 4.97 -8.83
N ILE A 90 20.07 4.55 -9.03
CA ILE A 90 19.07 5.32 -9.78
C ILE A 90 18.35 6.33 -8.87
N GLY A 91 18.22 5.99 -7.59
CA GLY A 91 17.49 6.82 -6.61
C GLY A 91 15.97 6.74 -6.76
N CYS A 92 15.45 5.66 -7.34
CA CYS A 92 14.01 5.49 -7.58
C CYS A 92 13.53 4.06 -7.29
N ILE A 93 12.22 3.93 -7.10
CA ILE A 93 11.49 2.66 -7.01
C ILE A 93 11.11 2.20 -8.43
N LYS A 94 11.41 0.94 -8.77
CA LYS A 94 11.03 0.36 -10.08
C LYS A 94 9.52 0.15 -10.13
N SER A 95 8.84 0.66 -11.16
CA SER A 95 7.38 0.56 -11.25
C SER A 95 6.88 -0.88 -11.43
N TRP A 96 7.43 -1.61 -12.41
CA TRP A 96 7.02 -2.98 -12.77
C TRP A 96 8.20 -3.80 -13.32
N ASP A 97 7.96 -5.10 -13.55
CA ASP A 97 8.98 -6.06 -13.99
C ASP A 97 8.74 -6.65 -15.40
N HIS A 98 7.68 -6.24 -16.11
CA HIS A 98 7.41 -6.63 -17.50
C HIS A 98 8.02 -5.65 -18.53
N HIS A 99 8.05 -6.05 -19.81
CA HIS A 99 8.61 -5.24 -20.91
C HIS A 99 10.08 -4.79 -20.69
N ASN A 100 10.90 -5.68 -20.12
CA ASN A 100 12.33 -5.39 -19.90
C ASN A 100 13.14 -5.28 -21.21
N ASP A 101 12.56 -5.71 -22.34
CA ASP A 101 13.08 -5.50 -23.69
C ASP A 101 12.96 -4.03 -24.14
N VAL A 102 12.04 -3.27 -23.52
CA VAL A 102 11.82 -1.84 -23.82
C VAL A 102 12.41 -0.95 -22.73
N TRP A 103 12.22 -1.32 -21.46
CA TRP A 103 12.61 -0.49 -20.31
C TRP A 103 13.51 -1.24 -19.33
N GLU A 104 14.72 -0.74 -19.10
CA GLU A 104 15.64 -1.33 -18.13
C GLU A 104 15.18 -1.09 -16.67
N PHE A 105 14.75 0.14 -16.37
CA PHE A 105 14.26 0.55 -15.06
C PHE A 105 13.10 1.56 -15.19
N PRO A 106 11.87 1.10 -15.49
CA PRO A 106 10.74 1.99 -15.67
C PRO A 106 10.34 2.66 -14.35
N VAL A 107 10.15 3.98 -14.41
CA VAL A 107 9.63 4.82 -13.33
C VAL A 107 8.50 5.66 -13.93
N ILE A 108 7.32 5.64 -13.32
CA ILE A 108 6.16 6.43 -13.75
C ILE A 108 5.71 7.37 -12.65
N ILE A 109 4.99 8.43 -13.01
CA ILE A 109 4.55 9.48 -12.08
C ILE A 109 3.68 8.95 -10.94
N ASP A 110 2.93 7.88 -11.18
CA ASP A 110 2.08 7.19 -10.21
C ASP A 110 2.87 6.61 -9.01
N ASN A 111 4.21 6.47 -9.12
CA ASN A 111 5.08 6.15 -7.97
C ASN A 111 4.85 7.13 -6.82
N MET A 112 4.63 8.41 -7.12
CA MET A 112 4.50 9.47 -6.11
C MET A 112 3.40 9.16 -5.10
N MET A 113 2.28 8.58 -5.55
CA MET A 113 1.16 8.21 -4.68
C MET A 113 1.50 7.03 -3.77
N ASN A 114 2.42 6.16 -4.19
CA ASN A 114 2.83 4.99 -3.43
C ASN A 114 3.83 5.33 -2.29
N LEU A 115 4.51 6.48 -2.37
CA LEU A 115 5.47 6.93 -1.37
C LEU A 115 4.83 7.26 -0.01
N GLU A 116 3.53 7.57 0.01
CA GLU A 116 2.80 7.86 1.26
C GLU A 116 2.90 6.71 2.27
N LEU A 117 2.90 5.46 1.78
CA LEU A 117 3.11 4.27 2.63
C LEU A 117 4.46 4.31 3.35
N LEU A 118 5.52 4.73 2.66
CA LEU A 118 6.87 4.82 3.23
C LEU A 118 6.98 5.98 4.22
N PHE A 119 6.43 7.15 3.89
CA PHE A 119 6.38 8.28 4.82
C PHE A 119 5.59 7.94 6.09
N TRP A 120 4.48 7.21 5.96
CA TRP A 120 3.75 6.68 7.11
C TRP A 120 4.60 5.72 7.95
N ALA A 121 5.30 4.77 7.30
CA ALA A 121 6.17 3.82 8.01
C ALA A 121 7.29 4.53 8.78
N PHE A 122 7.91 5.56 8.20
CA PHE A 122 8.85 6.43 8.91
C PHE A 122 8.21 7.09 10.13
N LYS A 123 7.02 7.67 9.99
CA LYS A 123 6.33 8.35 11.09
C LYS A 123 6.09 7.39 12.27
N GLU A 124 5.70 6.15 11.98
CA GLU A 124 5.34 5.12 12.95
C GLU A 124 6.52 4.42 13.62
N THR A 125 7.68 4.35 12.96
CA THR A 125 8.85 3.58 13.44
C THR A 125 10.07 4.43 13.75
N LYS A 126 10.14 5.65 13.19
CA LYS A 126 11.33 6.52 13.18
C LYS A 126 12.54 5.93 12.45
N ASP A 127 12.37 4.83 11.71
CA ASP A 127 13.41 4.29 10.84
C ASP A 127 13.58 5.17 9.61
N SER A 128 14.67 5.94 9.57
CA SER A 128 14.98 6.89 8.50
C SER A 128 15.14 6.22 7.12
N THR A 129 15.30 4.90 7.05
CA THR A 129 15.43 4.17 5.79
C THR A 129 14.19 4.38 4.91
N PHE A 130 12.99 4.33 5.50
CA PHE A 130 11.76 4.59 4.76
C PHE A 130 11.71 6.00 4.17
N TYR A 131 12.16 7.00 4.94
CA TYR A 131 12.17 8.40 4.49
C TYR A 131 13.23 8.67 3.41
N LYS A 132 14.37 7.98 3.45
CA LYS A 132 15.45 8.15 2.46
C LYS A 132 15.14 7.49 1.12
N VAL A 133 14.30 6.45 1.13
CA VAL A 133 13.84 5.75 -0.08
C VAL A 133 12.69 6.49 -0.76
N ALA A 134 11.86 7.18 0.02
CA ALA A 134 10.74 7.99 -0.47
C ALA A 134 11.19 9.36 -0.99
#